data_AF-A0A9E3TWU4-F1
#
_entry.id   AF-A0A9E3TWU4-F1
#
_cell.length_a   1.000
_cell.length_b   1.000
_cell.length_c   1.000
_cell.angle_alpha   90.00
_cell.angle_beta   90.00
_cell.angle_gamma   90.00
#
_symmetry.space_group_name_H-M   'P 1'
#
loop_
_entity.id
_entity.type
_entity.pdbx_description
1 polymer ?
#
loop_
_entity_poly.entity_id
_entity_poly.type
_entity_poly.pdbx_seq_one_letter_code
_entity_poly.pdbx_strand_id
1 'polypeptide(L)'
;MNLSANSFTDELARYHRKCRQHLHRAMIARQVMLAHVDEIRTAALQSVQDVFDNAEDVEKRIKRSIEESQLLLLKVNFEFYVHRTLSLFWEHFAEHVVRLAYEKGAEHVKEIDELDIPKTTWLAVAFDLDLNSLRDARDVVPVHGLDKLSNCCLRLYGHSLQRLAQQANRVPEMTETIDPWSQLSCCFAIRHLLEHQKGRVDARFKKTSKRWRKTSWSDRLDDWLSHVAAGERPRVSVCEQDLVQTFHVMQTTSDSLFAALVQASVDMLTSGGQRRCR
;
A
#
# COMPACT_ATOMS: atom_id res chain seq x y z
N MET A 1 -19.36 -1.76 21.65
CA MET A 1 -19.04 -0.32 21.75
C MET A 1 -19.76 0.36 20.59
N ASN A 2 -20.79 1.16 20.87
CA ASN A 2 -21.56 1.84 19.81
C ASN A 2 -20.76 3.03 19.31
N LEU A 3 -20.11 2.89 18.14
CA LEU A 3 -19.49 4.02 17.45
C LEU A 3 -20.61 4.81 16.77
N SER A 4 -20.96 5.97 17.32
CA SER A 4 -21.85 6.91 16.62
C SER A 4 -21.24 7.30 15.27
N ALA A 5 -22.06 7.67 14.27
CA ALA A 5 -21.59 8.09 12.94
C ALA A 5 -20.51 9.19 12.98
N ASN A 6 -20.61 10.09 13.96
CA ASN A 6 -19.61 11.12 14.22
C ASN A 6 -18.28 10.50 14.66
N SER A 7 -18.32 9.48 15.53
CA SER A 7 -17.13 8.75 15.97
C SER A 7 -16.43 7.98 14.86
N PHE A 8 -17.15 7.44 13.86
CA PHE A 8 -16.52 6.77 12.71
C PHE A 8 -15.78 7.77 11.81
N THR A 9 -16.47 8.85 11.42
CA THR A 9 -15.92 9.86 10.50
C THR A 9 -14.70 10.56 11.12
N ASP A 10 -14.75 10.89 12.41
CA ASP A 10 -13.63 11.49 13.13
C ASP A 10 -12.41 10.56 13.18
N GLU A 11 -12.64 9.28 13.48
CA GLU A 11 -11.57 8.29 13.57
C GLU A 11 -10.96 7.99 12.20
N LEU A 12 -11.78 7.92 11.15
CA LEU A 12 -11.35 7.78 9.76
C LEU A 12 -10.51 8.99 9.32
N ALA A 13 -10.97 10.20 9.61
CA ALA A 13 -10.25 11.44 9.32
C ALA A 13 -8.92 11.51 10.08
N ARG A 14 -8.88 10.99 11.31
CA ARG A 14 -7.64 10.87 12.09
C ARG A 14 -6.63 9.94 11.42
N TYR A 15 -7.04 8.76 10.95
CA TYR A 15 -6.14 7.83 10.26
C TYR A 15 -5.67 8.37 8.91
N HIS A 16 -6.56 9.01 8.14
CA HIS A 16 -6.23 9.66 6.88
C HIS A 16 -5.17 10.76 7.07
N ARG A 17 -5.38 11.65 8.05
CA ARG A 17 -4.41 12.68 8.42
C ARG A 17 -3.06 12.10 8.82
N LYS A 18 -3.05 11.03 9.64
CA LYS A 18 -1.81 10.34 10.04
C LYS A 18 -1.09 9.75 8.82
N CYS A 19 -1.80 9.09 7.91
CA CYS A 19 -1.22 8.56 6.67
C CYS A 19 -0.49 9.66 5.89
N ARG A 20 -1.17 10.78 5.62
CA ARG A 20 -0.58 11.92 4.92
C ARG A 20 0.66 12.46 5.63
N GLN A 21 0.58 12.65 6.95
CA GLN A 21 1.72 13.09 7.76
C GLN A 21 2.91 12.11 7.65
N HIS A 22 2.67 10.81 7.70
CA HIS A 22 3.72 9.80 7.59
C HIS A 22 4.34 9.75 6.18
N LEU A 23 3.53 9.86 5.13
CA LEU A 23 4.03 9.96 3.75
C LEU A 23 4.91 11.21 3.57
N HIS A 24 4.46 12.37 4.06
CA HIS A 24 5.26 13.61 3.99
C HIS A 24 6.54 13.53 4.84
N ARG A 25 6.48 12.94 6.03
CA ARG A 25 7.67 12.75 6.88
C ARG A 25 8.73 11.88 6.20
N ALA A 26 8.34 10.85 5.46
CA ALA A 26 9.29 10.07 4.66
C ALA A 26 9.98 10.95 3.60
N MET A 27 9.23 11.78 2.88
CA MET A 27 9.81 12.70 1.89
C MET A 27 10.70 13.78 2.51
N ILE A 28 10.34 14.34 3.66
CA ILE A 28 11.18 15.30 4.39
C ILE A 28 12.44 14.62 4.92
N ALA A 29 12.32 13.44 5.52
CA ALA A 29 13.46 12.67 6.01
C ALA A 29 14.45 12.36 4.88
N ARG A 30 13.96 12.04 3.68
CA ARG A 30 14.79 11.92 2.47
C ARG A 30 15.60 13.19 2.22
N GLN A 31 14.94 14.34 2.14
CA GLN A 31 15.59 15.63 1.85
C GLN A 31 16.66 15.95 2.88
N VAL A 32 16.36 15.73 4.17
CA VAL A 32 17.34 15.91 5.25
C VAL A 32 18.53 14.98 5.09
N MET A 33 18.33 13.68 4.85
CA MET A 33 19.44 12.75 4.68
C MET A 33 20.29 13.04 3.44
N LEU A 34 19.67 13.46 2.33
CA LEU A 34 20.39 13.84 1.12
C LEU A 34 21.17 15.14 1.29
N ALA A 35 20.69 16.10 2.07
CA ALA A 35 21.43 17.32 2.38
C ALA A 35 22.71 17.05 3.21
N HIS A 36 22.73 15.95 3.96
CA HIS A 36 23.87 15.55 4.80
C HIS A 36 24.62 14.34 4.23
N VAL A 37 24.47 14.05 2.93
CA VAL A 37 25.10 12.88 2.30
C VAL A 37 26.63 12.91 2.43
N ASP A 38 27.26 14.09 2.34
CA ASP A 38 28.71 14.23 2.45
C ASP A 38 29.21 13.90 3.87
N GLU A 39 28.45 14.29 4.89
CA GLU A 39 28.75 13.96 6.29
C GLU A 39 28.60 12.45 6.54
N ILE A 40 27.51 11.86 6.05
CA ILE A 40 27.27 10.41 6.12
C ILE A 40 28.38 9.65 5.37
N ARG A 41 28.79 10.13 4.18
CA ARG A 41 29.89 9.56 3.39
C ARG A 41 31.20 9.62 4.15
N THR A 42 31.51 10.76 4.75
CA THR A 42 32.75 10.96 5.53
C THR A 42 32.79 10.01 6.73
N ALA A 43 31.71 9.91 7.49
CA ALA A 43 31.59 8.99 8.62
C ALA A 43 31.70 7.52 8.17
N ALA A 44 31.08 7.15 7.03
CA ALA A 44 31.16 5.80 6.48
C ALA A 44 32.58 5.44 6.03
N LEU A 45 33.27 6.33 5.32
CA LEU A 45 34.67 6.12 4.89
C LEU A 45 35.62 5.99 6.09
N GLN A 46 35.41 6.76 7.16
CA GLN A 46 36.18 6.64 8.40
C GLN A 46 35.95 5.32 9.12
N SER A 47 34.72 4.80 9.07
CA SER A 47 34.34 3.55 9.76
C SER A 47 34.75 2.28 9.00
N VAL A 48 35.00 2.40 7.69
CA VAL A 48 35.19 1.25 6.81
C VAL A 48 36.36 1.47 5.83
N GLN A 49 37.48 1.96 6.36
CA GLN A 49 38.69 2.31 5.59
C GLN A 49 39.22 1.19 4.68
N ASP A 50 38.91 -0.08 4.99
CA ASP A 50 39.47 -1.25 4.29
C ASP A 50 38.50 -1.96 3.30
N VAL A 51 37.27 -1.46 3.12
CA VAL A 51 36.23 -2.16 2.30
C VAL A 51 35.85 -1.41 1.02
N PHE A 52 36.27 -0.16 0.87
CA PHE A 52 35.86 0.68 -0.26
C PHE A 52 37.06 1.30 -0.98
N ASP A 53 37.28 0.86 -2.21
CA ASP A 53 38.39 1.35 -3.06
C ASP A 53 38.11 2.75 -3.67
N ASN A 54 36.85 3.24 -3.62
CA ASN A 54 36.43 4.48 -4.26
C ASN A 54 35.34 5.23 -3.48
N ALA A 55 35.58 6.49 -3.14
CA ALA A 55 34.64 7.37 -2.44
C ALA A 55 33.36 7.69 -3.24
N GLU A 56 33.44 7.75 -4.57
CA GLU A 56 32.28 8.00 -5.44
C GLU A 56 31.29 6.83 -5.38
N ASP A 57 31.80 5.61 -5.25
CA ASP A 57 30.98 4.40 -5.12
C ASP A 57 30.28 4.34 -3.75
N VAL A 58 30.92 4.86 -2.70
CA VAL A 58 30.30 4.96 -1.37
C VAL A 58 29.13 5.93 -1.38
N GLU A 59 29.29 7.11 -1.99
CA GLU A 59 28.21 8.09 -2.09
C GLU A 59 27.00 7.54 -2.85
N LYS A 60 27.24 6.92 -4.03
CA LYS A 60 26.18 6.30 -4.83
C LYS A 60 25.44 5.22 -4.04
N ARG A 61 26.17 4.41 -3.25
CA ARG A 61 25.57 3.38 -2.38
C ARG A 61 24.74 3.99 -1.25
N ILE A 62 25.21 5.05 -0.61
CA ILE A 62 24.47 5.76 0.45
C ILE A 62 23.17 6.35 -0.12
N LYS A 63 23.25 7.09 -1.23
CA LYS A 63 22.06 7.66 -1.89
C LYS A 63 21.03 6.59 -2.22
N ARG A 64 21.48 5.48 -2.83
CA ARG A 64 20.61 4.33 -3.11
C ARG A 64 19.99 3.75 -1.85
N SER A 65 20.77 3.58 -0.78
CA SER A 65 20.25 3.04 0.49
C SER A 65 19.20 3.95 1.13
N ILE A 66 19.40 5.28 1.03
CA ILE A 66 18.42 6.28 1.47
C ILE A 66 17.13 6.09 0.66
N GLU A 67 17.22 6.07 -0.68
CA GLU A 67 16.06 5.96 -1.57
C GLU A 67 15.29 4.65 -1.38
N GLU A 68 15.99 3.51 -1.31
CA GLU A 68 15.41 2.21 -1.01
C GLU A 68 14.67 2.24 0.35
N SER A 69 15.29 2.79 1.40
CA SER A 69 14.68 2.89 2.73
C SER A 69 13.43 3.76 2.74
N GLN A 70 13.42 4.85 1.98
CA GLN A 70 12.25 5.74 1.90
C GLN A 70 11.10 5.13 1.12
N LEU A 71 11.38 4.35 0.06
CA LEU A 71 10.33 3.59 -0.63
C LEU A 71 9.66 2.59 0.32
N LEU A 72 10.45 1.89 1.13
CA LEU A 72 9.93 0.96 2.14
C LEU A 72 9.01 1.67 3.14
N LEU A 73 9.43 2.84 3.65
CA LEU A 73 8.63 3.64 4.58
C LEU A 73 7.32 4.13 3.95
N LEU A 74 7.34 4.68 2.73
CA LEU A 74 6.12 5.12 2.04
C LEU A 74 5.10 3.97 1.97
N LYS A 75 5.55 2.80 1.52
CA LYS A 75 4.68 1.64 1.33
C LYS A 75 4.13 1.10 2.64
N VAL A 76 4.95 0.92 3.68
CA VAL A 76 4.49 0.41 4.98
C VAL A 76 3.43 1.33 5.58
N ASN A 77 3.63 2.65 5.50
CA ASN A 77 2.67 3.61 6.02
C ASN A 77 1.34 3.58 5.24
N PHE A 78 1.39 3.44 3.92
CA PHE A 78 0.19 3.33 3.10
C PHE A 78 -0.57 2.01 3.36
N GLU A 79 0.13 0.89 3.42
CA GLU A 79 -0.45 -0.43 3.70
C GLU A 79 -1.13 -0.46 5.08
N PHE A 80 -0.48 0.10 6.11
CA PHE A 80 -1.06 0.22 7.45
C PHE A 80 -2.33 1.08 7.45
N TYR A 81 -2.32 2.20 6.73
CA TYR A 81 -3.49 3.07 6.60
C TYR A 81 -4.68 2.33 5.97
N VAL A 82 -4.48 1.71 4.80
CA VAL A 82 -5.55 0.98 4.10
C VAL A 82 -6.11 -0.10 5.01
N HIS A 83 -5.26 -0.89 5.66
CA HIS A 83 -5.70 -1.91 6.61
C HIS A 83 -6.57 -1.34 7.72
N ARG A 84 -6.09 -0.30 8.42
CA ARG A 84 -6.82 0.32 9.55
C ARG A 84 -8.14 0.92 9.12
N THR A 85 -8.17 1.60 7.99
CA THR A 85 -9.37 2.21 7.44
C THR A 85 -10.43 1.18 7.07
N LEU A 86 -10.03 0.08 6.42
CA LEU A 86 -10.95 -1.02 6.10
C LEU A 86 -11.48 -1.73 7.35
N SER A 87 -10.62 -1.96 8.36
CA SER A 87 -11.05 -2.51 9.65
C SER A 87 -12.06 -1.60 10.35
N LEU A 88 -11.78 -0.28 10.41
CA LEU A 88 -12.67 0.69 11.03
C LEU A 88 -14.03 0.75 10.33
N PHE A 89 -14.02 0.75 8.99
CA PHE A 89 -15.26 0.73 8.21
C PHE A 89 -16.07 -0.54 8.48
N TRP A 90 -15.42 -1.71 8.52
CA TRP A 90 -16.10 -2.95 8.85
C TRP A 90 -16.67 -2.95 10.27
N GLU A 91 -15.92 -2.48 11.27
CA GLU A 91 -16.41 -2.37 12.64
C GLU A 91 -17.65 -1.48 12.74
N HIS A 92 -17.68 -0.39 11.96
CA HIS A 92 -18.85 0.48 11.88
C HIS A 92 -20.02 -0.17 11.12
N PHE A 93 -19.73 -0.97 10.09
CA PHE A 93 -20.72 -1.61 9.21
C PHE A 93 -21.36 -2.86 9.82
N ALA A 94 -20.58 -3.67 10.54
CA ALA A 94 -21.00 -4.96 11.07
C ALA A 94 -22.25 -4.83 11.96
N GLU A 95 -22.31 -3.79 12.80
CA GLU A 95 -23.46 -3.51 13.65
C GLU A 95 -24.72 -3.20 12.82
N HIS A 96 -24.58 -2.43 11.74
CA HIS A 96 -25.71 -2.09 10.86
C HIS A 96 -26.22 -3.30 10.07
N VAL A 97 -25.32 -4.15 9.58
CA VAL A 97 -25.67 -5.40 8.88
C VAL A 97 -26.39 -6.37 9.81
N VAL A 98 -25.86 -6.57 11.02
CA VAL A 98 -26.46 -7.43 12.04
C VAL A 98 -27.86 -6.93 12.37
N ARG A 99 -28.02 -5.62 12.61
CA ARG A 99 -29.34 -5.02 12.90
C ARG A 99 -30.33 -5.21 11.74
N LEU A 100 -29.93 -4.93 10.50
CA LEU A 100 -30.78 -5.12 9.31
C LEU A 100 -31.17 -6.58 9.09
N ALA A 101 -30.27 -7.52 9.40
CA ALA A 101 -30.55 -8.94 9.27
C ALA A 101 -31.56 -9.42 10.33
N TYR A 102 -31.44 -8.95 11.57
CA TYR A 102 -32.44 -9.15 12.63
C TYR A 102 -33.80 -8.54 12.27
N GLU A 103 -33.85 -7.30 11.79
CA GLU A 103 -35.09 -6.60 11.41
C GLU A 103 -35.83 -7.27 10.25
N LYS A 104 -35.12 -7.97 9.35
CA LYS A 104 -35.70 -8.70 8.21
C LYS A 104 -36.14 -10.12 8.55
N GLY A 105 -36.12 -10.53 9.82
CA GLY A 105 -36.58 -11.84 10.24
C GLY A 105 -35.70 -12.99 9.72
N ALA A 106 -34.42 -12.73 9.46
CA ALA A 106 -33.50 -13.81 9.11
C ALA A 106 -33.30 -14.71 10.33
N GLU A 107 -34.02 -15.83 10.39
CA GLU A 107 -33.92 -16.87 11.43
C GLU A 107 -32.53 -17.53 11.52
N HIS A 108 -31.59 -17.14 10.65
CA HIS A 108 -30.22 -17.70 10.56
C HIS A 108 -29.12 -16.79 11.10
N VAL A 109 -29.42 -15.65 11.74
CA VAL A 109 -28.40 -14.85 12.45
C VAL A 109 -28.17 -15.38 13.87
N LYS A 110 -28.16 -16.70 14.04
CA LYS A 110 -27.86 -17.34 15.35
C LYS A 110 -26.37 -17.63 15.55
N GLU A 111 -25.50 -17.34 14.57
CA GLU A 111 -24.07 -17.67 14.64
C GLU A 111 -23.12 -16.45 14.58
N ILE A 112 -23.61 -15.24 14.85
CA ILE A 112 -22.70 -14.07 14.97
C ILE A 112 -22.44 -13.70 16.45
N ASP A 113 -23.30 -14.12 17.38
CA ASP A 113 -23.15 -13.85 18.81
C ASP A 113 -22.14 -14.76 19.53
N GLU A 114 -21.73 -15.89 18.93
CA GLU A 114 -20.86 -16.88 19.61
C GLU A 114 -19.39 -16.87 19.16
N LEU A 115 -19.01 -16.02 18.20
CA LEU A 115 -17.61 -15.91 17.82
C LEU A 115 -16.91 -14.92 18.76
N ASP A 116 -16.52 -15.44 19.94
CA ASP A 116 -15.51 -14.88 20.86
C ASP A 116 -14.11 -14.94 20.21
N ILE A 117 -14.06 -14.43 18.99
CA ILE A 117 -12.92 -14.39 18.11
C ILE A 117 -12.34 -13.00 18.28
N PRO A 118 -11.08 -12.87 18.74
CA PRO A 118 -10.41 -11.58 18.82
C PRO A 118 -10.60 -10.80 17.51
N LYS A 119 -10.85 -9.48 17.56
CA LYS A 119 -11.07 -8.61 16.38
C LYS A 119 -10.09 -8.87 15.21
N THR A 120 -8.88 -9.34 15.50
CA THR A 120 -7.83 -9.73 14.56
C THR A 120 -8.08 -11.06 13.83
N THR A 121 -8.72 -12.02 14.49
CA THR A 121 -8.92 -13.40 14.00
C THR A 121 -10.17 -13.49 13.10
N TRP A 122 -11.16 -12.60 13.30
CA TRP A 122 -12.33 -12.53 12.42
C TRP A 122 -12.02 -11.86 11.08
N LEU A 123 -11.11 -10.88 11.06
CA LEU A 123 -10.55 -10.36 9.80
C LEU A 123 -9.80 -11.48 9.06
N ALA A 124 -9.05 -12.32 9.76
CA ALA A 124 -8.36 -13.45 9.12
C ALA A 124 -9.34 -14.44 8.46
N VAL A 125 -10.44 -14.76 9.14
CA VAL A 125 -11.51 -15.65 8.64
C VAL A 125 -12.34 -14.99 7.53
N ALA A 126 -12.80 -13.74 7.70
CA ALA A 126 -13.60 -13.01 6.72
C ALA A 126 -12.83 -12.68 5.43
N PHE A 127 -11.50 -12.64 5.48
CA PHE A 127 -10.63 -12.34 4.35
C PHE A 127 -9.93 -13.55 3.74
N ASP A 128 -10.23 -14.77 4.21
CA ASP A 128 -9.59 -16.01 3.73
C ASP A 128 -8.05 -15.92 3.85
N LEU A 129 -7.58 -15.27 4.92
CA LEU A 129 -6.18 -15.18 5.26
C LEU A 129 -5.86 -16.40 6.10
N ASP A 130 -5.45 -17.47 5.42
CA ASP A 130 -4.86 -18.63 6.06
C ASP A 130 -3.79 -18.17 7.06
N LEU A 131 -3.97 -18.47 8.35
CA LEU A 131 -3.02 -18.10 9.38
C LEU A 131 -1.65 -18.77 9.16
N ASN A 132 -1.59 -19.86 8.38
CA ASN A 132 -0.33 -20.46 7.92
C ASN A 132 0.32 -19.65 6.77
N SER A 133 -0.45 -18.90 5.99
CA SER A 133 0.07 -18.00 4.94
C SER A 133 0.80 -16.76 5.48
N LEU A 134 0.65 -16.44 6.78
CA LEU A 134 1.52 -15.50 7.51
C LEU A 134 2.89 -16.11 7.83
N ARG A 135 2.97 -17.44 7.94
CA ARG A 135 4.19 -18.21 8.18
C ARG A 135 4.94 -18.50 6.88
N ASP A 136 4.21 -18.66 5.77
CA ASP A 136 4.70 -18.85 4.39
C ASP A 136 4.91 -17.53 3.62
N ALA A 137 5.17 -16.42 4.32
CA ALA A 137 5.54 -15.12 3.73
C ALA A 137 6.77 -15.18 2.77
N ARG A 138 7.36 -16.36 2.56
CA ARG A 138 8.41 -16.68 1.60
C ARG A 138 7.91 -17.03 0.19
N ASP A 139 6.64 -17.40 -0.01
CA ASP A 139 6.12 -17.86 -1.32
C ASP A 139 5.03 -16.98 -1.95
N VAL A 140 4.65 -15.88 -1.29
CA VAL A 140 3.53 -15.05 -1.74
C VAL A 140 4.04 -13.88 -2.59
N VAL A 141 3.97 -14.06 -3.90
CA VAL A 141 4.28 -13.09 -4.97
C VAL A 141 3.71 -11.68 -4.69
N PRO A 142 4.39 -10.59 -5.16
CA PRO A 142 4.27 -9.21 -4.70
C PRO A 142 3.00 -8.45 -5.10
N VAL A 143 2.06 -9.18 -5.71
CA VAL A 143 0.76 -8.71 -6.20
C VAL A 143 -0.35 -9.14 -5.25
N HIS A 144 -0.18 -10.24 -4.49
CA HIS A 144 -1.23 -10.79 -3.64
C HIS A 144 -1.60 -9.91 -2.47
N GLY A 145 -0.65 -9.19 -1.85
CA GLY A 145 -0.97 -8.27 -0.76
C GLY A 145 -1.86 -7.11 -1.23
N LEU A 146 -1.46 -6.46 -2.32
CA LEU A 146 -2.22 -5.35 -2.90
C LEU A 146 -3.56 -5.82 -3.51
N ASP A 147 -3.59 -6.97 -4.19
CA ASP A 147 -4.82 -7.54 -4.73
C ASP A 147 -5.77 -8.00 -3.61
N LYS A 148 -5.25 -8.58 -2.51
CA LYS A 148 -6.04 -8.89 -1.31
C LYS A 148 -6.62 -7.61 -0.74
N LEU A 149 -5.83 -6.56 -0.54
CA LEU A 149 -6.33 -5.25 -0.08
C LEU A 149 -7.38 -4.67 -1.04
N SER A 150 -7.17 -4.78 -2.34
CA SER A 150 -8.11 -4.33 -3.38
C SER A 150 -9.43 -5.07 -3.32
N ASN A 151 -9.38 -6.39 -3.16
CA ASN A 151 -10.54 -7.26 -3.00
C ASN A 151 -11.24 -7.04 -1.66
N CYS A 152 -10.50 -6.73 -0.59
CA CYS A 152 -11.10 -6.33 0.69
C CYS A 152 -11.86 -5.02 0.53
N CYS A 153 -11.27 -4.02 -0.12
CA CYS A 153 -11.95 -2.78 -0.45
C CYS A 153 -13.21 -3.02 -1.31
N LEU A 154 -13.11 -3.88 -2.33
CA LEU A 154 -14.26 -4.25 -3.17
C LEU A 154 -15.38 -4.95 -2.38
N ARG A 155 -15.04 -5.92 -1.54
CA ARG A 155 -16.02 -6.66 -0.73
C ARG A 155 -16.71 -5.77 0.31
N LEU A 156 -15.96 -4.89 0.94
CA LEU A 156 -16.46 -4.02 1.99
C LEU A 156 -17.25 -2.83 1.43
N TYR A 157 -16.77 -2.23 0.34
CA TYR A 157 -17.26 -0.93 -0.13
C TYR A 157 -17.86 -0.97 -1.55
N GLY A 158 -17.74 -2.07 -2.28
CA GLY A 158 -18.25 -2.19 -3.65
C GLY A 158 -17.36 -1.52 -4.71
N HIS A 159 -16.25 -0.90 -4.30
CA HIS A 159 -15.21 -0.39 -5.20
C HIS A 159 -13.86 -1.01 -4.86
N SER A 160 -13.14 -1.47 -5.88
CA SER A 160 -11.77 -1.94 -5.71
C SER A 160 -10.81 -0.76 -5.52
N LEU A 161 -9.68 -0.99 -4.85
CA LEU A 161 -8.61 0.02 -4.77
C LEU A 161 -8.11 0.41 -6.16
N GLN A 162 -8.12 -0.53 -7.12
CA GLN A 162 -7.81 -0.24 -8.52
C GLN A 162 -8.74 0.83 -9.10
N ARG A 163 -10.06 0.68 -8.88
CA ARG A 163 -11.04 1.66 -9.37
C ARG A 163 -10.84 3.02 -8.71
N LEU A 164 -10.54 3.06 -7.42
CA LEU A 164 -10.25 4.30 -6.70
C LEU A 164 -8.97 4.99 -7.21
N ALA A 165 -7.91 4.21 -7.43
CA ALA A 165 -6.66 4.71 -8.01
C ALA A 165 -6.84 5.20 -9.46
N GLN A 166 -7.74 4.58 -10.23
CA GLN A 166 -8.07 5.03 -11.59
C GLN A 166 -8.96 6.27 -11.60
N GLN A 167 -9.84 6.46 -10.61
CA GLN A 167 -10.59 7.71 -10.45
C GLN A 167 -9.67 8.87 -10.08
N ALA A 168 -8.57 8.59 -9.39
CA ALA A 168 -7.51 9.51 -9.05
C ALA A 168 -6.64 10.00 -10.24
N ASN A 169 -6.84 9.48 -11.47
CA ASN A 169 -6.05 9.84 -12.69
C ASN A 169 -6.18 11.31 -13.17
N ARG A 170 -6.70 12.21 -12.32
CA ARG A 170 -6.65 13.66 -12.55
C ARG A 170 -5.52 14.26 -11.74
N VAL A 171 -4.30 13.72 -11.84
CA VAL A 171 -3.11 14.39 -11.29
C VAL A 171 -2.67 15.41 -12.33
N PRO A 172 -2.92 16.72 -12.14
CA PRO A 172 -2.70 17.73 -13.18
C PRO A 172 -1.21 17.96 -13.50
N GLU A 173 -0.32 17.45 -12.63
CA GLU A 173 1.13 17.71 -12.64
C GLU A 173 1.95 16.57 -13.24
N MET A 174 1.33 15.44 -13.63
CA MET A 174 2.02 14.33 -14.29
C MET A 174 1.84 14.43 -15.80
N THR A 175 2.89 14.88 -16.50
CA THR A 175 2.94 15.02 -17.97
C THR A 175 2.95 13.70 -18.73
N GLU A 176 3.25 12.59 -18.06
CA GLU A 176 3.21 11.24 -18.63
C GLU A 176 1.99 10.47 -18.12
N THR A 177 1.39 9.66 -19.00
CA THR A 177 0.26 8.77 -18.66
C THR A 177 0.73 7.60 -17.80
N ILE A 178 1.01 7.87 -16.52
CA ILE A 178 1.27 6.86 -15.50
C ILE A 178 -0.05 6.17 -15.19
N ASP A 179 -0.05 4.84 -15.12
CA ASP A 179 -1.18 4.10 -14.58
C ASP A 179 -1.00 3.95 -13.07
N PRO A 180 -1.79 4.64 -12.22
CA PRO A 180 -1.56 4.67 -10.77
C PRO A 180 -1.64 3.28 -10.13
N TRP A 181 -2.50 2.41 -10.65
CA TRP A 181 -2.60 1.05 -10.15
C TRP A 181 -1.35 0.23 -10.47
N SER A 182 -0.85 0.38 -11.69
CA SER A 182 0.44 -0.19 -12.10
C SER A 182 1.59 0.36 -11.24
N GLN A 183 1.61 1.66 -10.94
CA GLN A 183 2.61 2.27 -10.06
C GLN A 183 2.58 1.66 -8.66
N LEU A 184 1.40 1.54 -8.03
CA LEU A 184 1.25 0.89 -6.72
C LEU A 184 1.70 -0.58 -6.77
N SER A 185 1.27 -1.32 -7.79
CA SER A 185 1.63 -2.73 -7.95
C SER A 185 3.14 -2.92 -8.11
N CYS A 186 3.80 -2.05 -8.86
CA CYS A 186 5.24 -2.12 -9.09
C CYS A 186 6.03 -1.70 -7.83
N CYS A 187 5.58 -0.67 -7.10
CA CYS A 187 6.16 -0.30 -5.81
C CYS A 187 6.15 -1.48 -4.82
N PHE A 188 5.03 -2.20 -4.71
CA PHE A 188 4.93 -3.37 -3.83
C PHE A 188 5.87 -4.50 -4.28
N ALA A 189 6.05 -4.66 -5.59
CA ALA A 189 6.99 -5.61 -6.16
C ALA A 189 8.46 -5.26 -5.87
N ILE A 190 8.85 -4.00 -6.06
CA ILE A 190 10.19 -3.52 -5.75
C ILE A 190 10.53 -3.73 -4.28
N ARG A 191 9.65 -3.35 -3.35
CA ARG A 191 9.86 -3.59 -1.91
C ARG A 191 10.21 -5.05 -1.65
N HIS A 192 9.41 -5.98 -2.17
CA HIS A 192 9.62 -7.40 -1.89
C HIS A 192 11.01 -7.86 -2.35
N LEU A 193 11.46 -7.38 -3.52
CA LEU A 193 12.82 -7.67 -3.98
C LEU A 193 13.87 -7.10 -3.03
N LEU A 194 13.70 -5.86 -2.58
CA LEU A 194 14.61 -5.22 -1.63
C LEU A 194 14.68 -5.99 -0.30
N GLU A 195 13.54 -6.38 0.27
CA GLU A 195 13.46 -7.06 1.57
C GLU A 195 13.95 -8.51 1.53
N HIS A 196 13.60 -9.26 0.48
CA HIS A 196 13.77 -10.72 0.48
C HIS A 196 14.81 -11.24 -0.51
N GLN A 197 15.14 -10.46 -1.55
CA GLN A 197 16.08 -10.88 -2.61
C GLN A 197 17.34 -10.02 -2.66
N LYS A 198 17.60 -9.19 -1.63
CA LYS A 198 18.69 -8.18 -1.65
C LYS A 198 18.61 -7.27 -2.88
N GLY A 199 17.39 -7.02 -3.36
CA GLY A 199 17.08 -6.29 -4.58
C GLY A 199 17.29 -7.06 -5.89
N ARG A 200 17.66 -8.35 -5.88
CA ARG A 200 17.95 -9.08 -7.12
C ARG A 200 16.70 -9.52 -7.85
N VAL A 201 16.69 -9.26 -9.16
CA VAL A 201 15.65 -9.72 -10.08
C VAL A 201 15.89 -11.20 -10.45
N ASP A 202 14.81 -11.97 -10.61
CA ASP A 202 14.85 -13.36 -11.06
C ASP A 202 13.87 -13.62 -12.23
N ALA A 203 13.83 -14.85 -12.74
CA ALA A 203 12.94 -15.22 -13.84
C ALA A 203 11.45 -15.02 -13.54
N ARG A 204 11.02 -14.97 -12.26
CA ARG A 204 9.62 -14.71 -11.88
C ARG A 204 9.24 -13.25 -12.15
N PHE A 205 10.20 -12.33 -12.13
CA PHE A 205 10.00 -10.91 -12.46
C PHE A 205 9.45 -10.68 -13.87
N LYS A 206 9.81 -11.56 -14.83
CA LYS A 206 9.29 -11.50 -16.21
C LYS A 206 7.75 -11.64 -16.26
N LYS A 207 7.13 -12.30 -15.28
CA LYS A 207 5.67 -12.49 -15.25
C LYS A 207 4.91 -11.20 -14.92
N THR A 208 5.52 -10.28 -14.17
CA THR A 208 4.87 -9.04 -13.75
C THR A 208 5.22 -7.85 -14.64
N SER A 209 6.29 -7.94 -15.45
CA SER A 209 6.83 -6.87 -16.32
C SER A 209 5.79 -6.12 -17.16
N LYS A 210 4.73 -6.79 -17.64
CA LYS A 210 3.65 -6.13 -18.40
C LYS A 210 3.00 -4.97 -17.63
N ARG A 211 2.89 -5.08 -16.30
CA ARG A 211 2.33 -4.04 -15.42
C ARG A 211 3.29 -2.85 -15.21
N TRP A 212 4.52 -2.92 -15.68
CA TRP A 212 5.55 -1.90 -15.39
C TRP A 212 5.67 -0.88 -16.51
N ARG A 213 5.21 -1.21 -17.72
CA ARG A 213 5.35 -0.38 -18.95
C ARG A 213 4.73 1.03 -18.89
N LYS A 214 4.04 1.37 -17.80
CA LYS A 214 3.40 2.67 -17.56
C LYS A 214 3.73 3.22 -16.18
N THR A 215 4.98 3.01 -15.75
CA THR A 215 5.48 3.38 -14.43
C THR A 215 6.86 4.02 -14.58
N SER A 216 7.34 4.72 -13.55
CA SER A 216 8.72 5.27 -13.51
C SER A 216 9.83 4.22 -13.56
N TRP A 217 9.48 2.94 -13.38
CA TRP A 217 10.41 1.82 -13.54
C TRP A 217 10.47 1.28 -14.97
N SER A 218 9.61 1.76 -15.87
CA SER A 218 9.51 1.23 -17.25
C SER A 218 10.82 1.38 -18.03
N ASP A 219 11.51 2.52 -17.90
CA ASP A 219 12.76 2.81 -18.61
C ASP A 219 13.88 1.82 -18.27
N ARG A 220 13.84 1.24 -17.07
CA ARG A 220 14.84 0.29 -16.55
C ARG A 220 14.42 -1.17 -16.74
N LEU A 221 13.18 -1.40 -17.19
CA LEU A 221 12.63 -2.75 -17.27
C LEU A 221 13.36 -3.59 -18.33
N ASP A 222 13.57 -3.05 -19.52
CA ASP A 222 14.15 -3.80 -20.63
C ASP A 222 15.61 -4.18 -20.36
N ASP A 223 16.35 -3.29 -19.69
CA ASP A 223 17.70 -3.55 -19.18
C ASP A 223 17.70 -4.74 -18.20
N TRP A 224 16.87 -4.68 -17.15
CA TRP A 224 16.76 -5.78 -16.19
C TRP A 224 16.36 -7.10 -16.83
N LEU A 225 15.41 -7.09 -17.77
CA LEU A 225 14.97 -8.30 -18.47
C LEU A 225 16.07 -8.88 -19.37
N SER A 226 16.90 -8.04 -19.99
CA SER A 226 18.02 -8.45 -20.83
C SER A 226 19.10 -9.14 -20.00
N HIS A 227 19.47 -8.57 -18.85
CA HIS A 227 20.38 -9.19 -17.89
C HIS A 227 19.84 -10.53 -17.36
N VAL A 228 18.54 -10.61 -17.03
CA VAL A 228 17.92 -11.88 -16.62
C VAL A 228 17.97 -12.93 -17.75
N ALA A 229 17.78 -12.53 -19.01
CA ALA A 229 17.88 -13.42 -20.15
C ALA A 229 19.32 -13.94 -20.38
N ALA A 230 20.33 -13.15 -20.02
CA ALA A 230 21.74 -13.55 -20.02
C ALA A 230 22.13 -14.45 -18.83
N GLY A 231 21.19 -14.81 -17.95
CA GLY A 231 21.46 -15.61 -16.75
C GLY A 231 21.98 -14.79 -15.56
N GLU A 232 22.02 -13.48 -15.69
CA GLU A 232 22.44 -12.57 -14.62
C GLU A 232 21.28 -12.28 -13.65
N ARG A 233 21.63 -11.69 -12.50
CA ARG A 233 20.66 -11.29 -11.47
C ARG A 233 20.83 -9.81 -11.15
N PRO A 234 20.36 -8.91 -12.04
CA PRO A 234 20.53 -7.48 -11.85
C PRO A 234 19.81 -7.05 -10.56
N ARG A 235 20.34 -6.01 -9.92
CA ARG A 235 19.73 -5.44 -8.72
C ARG A 235 18.81 -4.29 -9.12
N VAL A 236 17.56 -4.32 -8.66
CA VAL A 236 16.66 -3.18 -8.79
C VAL A 236 17.23 -1.99 -8.03
N SER A 237 17.14 -0.82 -8.64
CA SER A 237 17.48 0.46 -8.02
C SER A 237 16.24 1.34 -8.00
N VAL A 238 16.00 1.95 -6.84
CA VAL A 238 15.02 3.02 -6.66
C VAL A 238 15.72 4.34 -6.97
N CYS A 239 15.06 5.23 -7.71
CA CYS A 239 15.52 6.60 -7.91
C CYS A 239 14.50 7.62 -7.38
N GLU A 240 14.87 8.90 -7.42
CA GLU A 240 14.00 10.01 -7.02
C GLU A 240 12.63 10.00 -7.69
N GLN A 241 12.59 9.82 -9.01
CA GLN A 241 11.35 9.82 -9.79
C GLN A 241 10.39 8.73 -9.27
N ASP A 242 10.90 7.53 -8.97
CA ASP A 242 10.11 6.43 -8.42
C ASP A 242 9.43 6.82 -7.11
N LEU A 243 10.17 7.50 -6.22
CA LEU A 243 9.69 7.93 -4.92
C LEU A 243 8.62 9.00 -5.04
N VAL A 244 8.88 10.03 -5.84
CA VAL A 244 7.95 11.15 -6.04
C VAL A 244 6.64 10.64 -6.64
N GLN A 245 6.71 9.84 -7.70
CA GLN A 245 5.50 9.29 -8.34
C GLN A 245 4.73 8.36 -7.40
N THR A 246 5.43 7.51 -6.65
CA THR A 246 4.80 6.61 -5.67
C THR A 246 4.13 7.38 -4.54
N PHE A 247 4.80 8.40 -4.01
CA PHE A 247 4.27 9.27 -2.97
C PHE A 247 2.95 9.92 -3.43
N HIS A 248 2.93 10.54 -4.61
CA HIS A 248 1.73 11.18 -5.14
C HIS A 248 0.59 10.17 -5.35
N VAL A 249 0.87 9.02 -5.96
CA VAL A 249 -0.15 7.99 -6.19
C VAL A 249 -0.74 7.49 -4.87
N MET A 250 0.10 7.23 -3.85
CA MET A 250 -0.38 6.81 -2.53
C MET A 250 -1.21 7.91 -1.86
N GLN A 251 -0.79 9.17 -1.96
CA GLN A 251 -1.53 10.30 -1.41
C GLN A 251 -2.91 10.44 -2.06
N THR A 252 -3.00 10.48 -3.38
CA THR A 252 -4.28 10.64 -4.09
C THR A 252 -5.19 9.42 -3.91
N THR A 253 -4.62 8.22 -3.86
CA THR A 253 -5.39 6.99 -3.55
C THR A 253 -5.93 7.05 -2.12
N SER A 254 -5.15 7.56 -1.16
CA SER A 254 -5.61 7.74 0.22
C SER A 254 -6.77 8.75 0.32
N ASP A 255 -6.69 9.86 -0.42
CA ASP A 255 -7.75 10.87 -0.47
C ASP A 255 -9.02 10.32 -1.12
N SER A 256 -8.88 9.58 -2.22
CA SER A 256 -10.00 8.97 -2.92
C SER A 256 -10.69 7.92 -2.07
N LEU A 257 -9.93 7.07 -1.38
CA LEU A 257 -10.47 6.08 -0.44
C LEU A 257 -11.17 6.74 0.75
N PHE A 258 -10.60 7.80 1.31
CA PHE A 258 -11.23 8.56 2.38
C PHE A 258 -12.59 9.12 1.94
N ALA A 259 -12.63 9.87 0.83
CA ALA A 259 -13.86 10.47 0.31
C ALA A 259 -14.92 9.42 0.01
N ALA A 260 -14.51 8.32 -0.64
CA ALA A 260 -15.34 7.17 -0.93
C ALA A 260 -16.02 6.59 0.33
N LEU A 261 -15.27 6.35 1.39
CA LEU A 261 -15.78 5.74 2.62
C LEU A 261 -16.64 6.69 3.44
N VAL A 262 -16.32 7.99 3.47
CA VAL A 262 -17.19 9.01 4.07
C VAL A 262 -18.53 9.05 3.34
N GLN A 263 -18.52 9.07 2.00
CA GLN A 263 -19.75 9.07 1.22
C GLN A 263 -20.58 7.80 1.47
N ALA A 264 -19.96 6.61 1.51
CA ALA A 264 -20.67 5.37 1.86
C ALA A 264 -21.34 5.46 3.24
N SER A 265 -20.63 5.99 4.24
CA SER A 265 -21.18 6.14 5.58
C SER A 265 -22.41 7.06 5.58
N VAL A 266 -22.37 8.17 4.85
CA VAL A 266 -23.51 9.10 4.70
C VAL A 266 -24.66 8.42 3.96
N ASP A 267 -24.38 7.77 2.84
CA ASP A 267 -25.37 7.06 2.03
C ASP A 267 -26.09 5.99 2.87
N MET A 268 -25.38 5.27 3.73
CA MET A 268 -26.00 4.29 4.62
C MET A 268 -26.95 4.92 5.64
N LEU A 269 -26.52 5.99 6.31
CA LEU A 269 -27.32 6.66 7.33
C LEU A 269 -28.60 7.29 6.74
N THR A 270 -28.51 7.78 5.51
CA THR A 270 -29.62 8.40 4.79
C THR A 270 -30.53 7.37 4.10
N SER A 271 -29.95 6.31 3.52
CA SER A 271 -30.70 5.21 2.87
C SER A 271 -31.52 4.39 3.86
N GLY A 272 -31.09 4.31 5.13
CA GLY A 272 -31.86 3.71 6.23
C GLY A 272 -33.20 4.40 6.49
N GLY A 273 -33.43 5.61 5.96
CA GLY A 273 -34.71 6.31 6.01
C GLY A 273 -35.57 6.20 4.74
N GLN A 274 -35.02 5.74 3.61
CA GLN A 274 -35.71 5.87 2.31
C GLN A 274 -35.68 4.65 1.38
N ARG A 275 -35.04 3.53 1.72
CA ARG A 275 -35.31 2.27 1.01
C ARG A 275 -36.57 1.57 1.55
N ARG A 276 -37.70 2.28 1.49
CA ARG A 276 -38.97 1.64 1.12
C ARG A 276 -38.99 1.61 -0.42
N CYS A 277 -39.27 0.43 -0.97
CA CYS A 277 -39.46 0.12 -2.40
C CYS A 277 -38.14 -0.05 -3.20
N ARG A 278 -37.90 -1.12 -3.96
CA ARG A 278 -38.72 -2.22 -4.52
C ARG A 278 -37.93 -3.52 -4.51
#